data_AF-A0A3N5WUZ9-F1
#
_entry.id   AF-A0A3N5WUZ9-F1
#
_cell.length_a   1.000
_cell.length_b   1.000
_cell.length_c   1.000
_cell.angle_alpha   90.00
_cell.angle_beta   90.00
_cell.angle_gamma   90.00
#
_symmetry.space_group_name_H-M   'P 1'
#
loop_
_entity.id
_entity.type
_entity.pdbx_description
1 polymer ?
#
loop_
_entity_poly.entity_id
_entity_poly.type
_entity_poly.pdbx_seq_one_letter_code
_entity_poly.pdbx_strand_id
1 'polypeptide(L)'
;MTKTTTGRRQFLKTAGLTLGSGIFAANRGGASRLAAKPNLLVIMTDQQSADAMSCVIGRAHVHTPNMDSLAASGMRFTRAYTANPLCIPARTSMFTGRFPHETGIQTNTTEKIDPVRFPCMGRIFKDAGYDTGFFGKWHLPYDPTRSDQHGFDVNVAKSALYSGAPIAEFIRQERKNPFLAVASFVNPHNICEWPRGQELPGGPIGEPPAPERCPPLRPNSRPPDNEPDIMAHMRRAYQAHRLFPVGDFSDDKWRQFIWAYYRL
;
A
#
# COMPACT_ATOMS: atom_id res chain seq x y z
N MET A 1 5.82 -20.80 16.88
CA MET A 1 6.12 -21.33 15.53
C MET A 1 7.23 -20.49 14.92
N THR A 2 8.41 -21.07 14.75
CA THR A 2 9.56 -20.46 14.06
C THR A 2 9.20 -20.32 12.58
N LYS A 3 8.99 -19.09 12.09
CA LYS A 3 8.76 -18.84 10.66
C LYS A 3 10.04 -19.11 9.89
N THR A 4 9.97 -19.97 8.87
CA THR A 4 11.06 -20.18 7.93
C THR A 4 11.28 -18.90 7.12
N THR A 5 12.45 -18.29 7.25
CA THR A 5 12.80 -17.12 6.43
C THR A 5 13.31 -17.61 5.08
N THR A 6 12.56 -17.32 4.02
CA THR A 6 12.90 -17.70 2.65
C THR A 6 13.47 -16.49 1.91
N GLY A 7 14.68 -16.58 1.37
CA GLY A 7 15.28 -15.49 0.59
C GLY A 7 14.58 -15.26 -0.76
N ARG A 8 14.68 -14.05 -1.33
CA ARG A 8 14.07 -13.69 -2.64
C ARG A 8 14.35 -14.73 -3.74
N ARG A 9 15.59 -15.20 -3.86
CA ARG A 9 16.00 -16.17 -4.88
C ARG A 9 15.30 -17.52 -4.70
N GLN A 10 15.11 -17.94 -3.45
CA GLN A 10 14.41 -19.17 -3.14
C GLN A 10 12.92 -18.99 -3.40
N PHE A 11 12.31 -17.87 -2.99
CA PHE A 11 10.92 -17.55 -3.31
C PHE A 11 10.64 -17.55 -4.81
N LEU A 12 11.45 -16.86 -5.63
CA LEU A 12 11.27 -16.85 -7.08
C LEU A 12 11.39 -18.24 -7.70
N LYS A 13 12.25 -19.11 -7.15
CA LYS A 13 12.33 -20.51 -7.56
C LYS A 13 11.07 -21.27 -7.17
N THR A 14 10.57 -21.14 -5.93
CA THR A 14 9.38 -21.88 -5.47
C THR A 14 8.09 -21.36 -6.10
N ALA A 15 7.92 -20.05 -6.27
CA ALA A 15 6.78 -19.43 -6.95
C ALA A 15 6.79 -19.72 -8.46
N GLY A 16 8.00 -19.76 -9.06
CA GLY A 16 8.20 -20.23 -10.42
C GLY A 16 7.93 -21.73 -10.59
N LEU A 17 8.21 -22.55 -9.57
CA LEU A 17 7.87 -23.98 -9.54
C LEU A 17 6.35 -24.20 -9.29
N THR A 18 5.66 -23.41 -8.48
CA THR A 18 4.18 -23.54 -8.34
C THR A 18 3.42 -23.05 -9.57
N LEU A 19 3.99 -22.15 -10.38
CA LEU A 19 3.45 -21.79 -11.70
C LEU A 19 4.02 -22.64 -12.85
N GLY A 20 5.12 -23.37 -12.64
CA GLY A 20 5.88 -24.06 -13.69
C GLY A 20 6.18 -25.56 -13.46
N SER A 21 5.71 -26.18 -12.38
CA SER A 21 6.02 -27.58 -12.03
C SER A 21 4.81 -28.47 -11.87
N GLY A 22 3.68 -28.10 -12.48
CA GLY A 22 2.58 -29.03 -12.70
C GLY A 22 2.84 -30.10 -13.77
N ILE A 23 4.04 -30.19 -14.38
CA ILE A 23 4.24 -30.97 -15.62
C ILE A 23 4.99 -32.31 -15.44
N PHE A 24 5.64 -32.63 -14.32
CA PHE A 24 6.31 -33.93 -14.19
C PHE A 24 6.10 -34.62 -12.84
N ALA A 25 4.88 -35.11 -12.64
CA ALA A 25 4.64 -36.35 -11.89
C ALA A 25 3.55 -37.12 -12.62
N ALA A 26 3.95 -38.16 -13.35
CA ALA A 26 3.05 -39.05 -14.05
C ALA A 26 2.10 -39.71 -13.06
N ASN A 27 0.84 -39.27 -13.03
CA ASN A 27 -0.24 -40.02 -12.42
C ASN A 27 -1.33 -40.22 -13.47
N ARG A 28 -1.57 -41.48 -13.83
CA ARG A 28 -2.57 -41.91 -14.80
C ARG A 28 -3.97 -41.62 -14.22
N GLY A 29 -4.84 -40.98 -15.01
CA GLY A 29 -6.30 -41.13 -14.83
C GLY A 29 -7.10 -40.01 -14.15
N GLY A 30 -6.62 -38.77 -14.12
CA GLY A 30 -7.46 -37.63 -13.71
C GLY A 30 -7.36 -36.50 -14.73
N ALA A 31 -8.45 -36.17 -15.40
CA ALA A 31 -8.52 -34.93 -16.18
C ALA A 31 -8.05 -33.78 -15.29
N SER A 32 -6.94 -33.14 -15.63
CA SER A 32 -6.52 -31.94 -14.91
C SER A 32 -7.64 -30.92 -15.12
N ARG A 33 -8.43 -30.63 -14.08
CA ARG A 33 -9.12 -29.35 -14.01
C ARG A 33 -8.01 -28.32 -14.24
N LEU A 34 -8.02 -27.63 -15.38
CA LEU A 34 -7.31 -26.36 -15.54
C LEU A 34 -7.60 -25.60 -14.24
N ALA A 35 -6.58 -25.39 -13.41
CA ALA A 35 -6.78 -24.82 -12.10
C ALA A 35 -7.57 -23.52 -12.29
N ALA A 36 -8.76 -23.43 -11.68
CA ALA A 36 -9.63 -22.28 -11.88
C ALA A 36 -8.86 -21.01 -11.54
N LYS A 37 -8.95 -19.99 -12.42
CA LYS A 37 -8.29 -18.70 -12.20
C LYS A 37 -8.68 -18.16 -10.82
N PRO A 38 -7.72 -17.76 -9.97
CA PRO A 38 -8.03 -17.32 -8.62
C PRO A 38 -8.65 -15.92 -8.61
N ASN A 39 -9.42 -15.62 -7.57
CA ASN A 39 -9.78 -14.23 -7.27
C ASN A 39 -8.58 -13.49 -6.66
N LEU A 40 -8.46 -12.21 -6.97
CA LEU A 40 -7.37 -11.35 -6.53
C LEU A 40 -7.93 -10.14 -5.78
N LEU A 41 -7.52 -10.00 -4.51
CA LEU A 41 -7.82 -8.85 -3.68
C LEU A 41 -6.50 -8.13 -3.35
N VAL A 42 -6.39 -6.88 -3.78
CA VAL A 42 -5.28 -6.00 -3.44
C VAL A 42 -5.77 -5.03 -2.36
N ILE A 43 -5.19 -5.11 -1.17
CA ILE A 43 -5.45 -4.15 -0.09
C ILE A 43 -4.24 -3.23 0.00
N MET A 44 -4.47 -1.92 -0.10
CA MET A 44 -3.45 -0.90 0.04
C MET A 44 -3.93 0.24 0.92
N THR A 45 -2.99 0.83 1.63
CA THR A 45 -3.17 1.91 2.61
C THR A 45 -2.19 3.02 2.27
N ASP A 46 -2.62 4.27 2.39
CA ASP A 46 -1.77 5.40 2.06
C ASP A 46 -0.88 5.81 3.25
N GLN A 47 0.41 6.04 3.00
CA GLN A 47 1.44 6.34 4.01
C GLN A 47 1.61 5.27 5.12
N GLN A 48 1.27 4.01 4.88
CA GLN A 48 1.59 2.96 5.85
C GLN A 48 3.09 2.64 5.87
N SER A 49 3.72 2.79 7.03
CA SER A 49 5.11 2.43 7.26
C SER A 49 5.25 0.93 7.48
N ALA A 50 6.39 0.35 7.10
CA ALA A 50 6.65 -1.08 7.25
C ALA A 50 6.56 -1.59 8.71
N ASP A 51 6.75 -0.69 9.68
CA ASP A 51 6.70 -0.99 11.11
C ASP A 51 5.27 -0.93 11.69
N ALA A 52 4.29 -0.37 10.96
CA ALA A 52 2.93 -0.14 11.43
C ALA A 52 2.07 -1.42 11.44
N MET A 53 2.58 -2.48 12.05
CA MET A 53 1.92 -3.78 12.23
C MET A 53 2.26 -4.34 13.61
N SER A 54 1.26 -4.84 14.33
CA SER A 54 1.47 -5.36 15.68
C SER A 54 2.35 -6.61 15.72
N CYS A 55 2.38 -7.40 14.65
CA CYS A 55 3.34 -8.49 14.51
C CYS A 55 4.79 -8.05 14.22
N VAL A 56 5.05 -6.75 14.03
CA VAL A 56 6.39 -6.19 13.81
C VAL A 56 6.87 -5.44 15.04
N ILE A 57 6.11 -4.45 15.53
CA ILE A 57 6.50 -3.60 16.66
C ILE A 57 5.86 -3.98 18.00
N GLY A 58 4.96 -4.96 18.01
CA GLY A 58 4.23 -5.40 19.20
C GLY A 58 2.89 -4.71 19.40
N ARG A 59 1.97 -5.43 20.05
CA ARG A 59 0.57 -5.00 20.31
C ARG A 59 0.43 -3.83 21.29
N ALA A 60 1.50 -3.51 22.02
CA ALA A 60 1.50 -2.38 22.96
C ALA A 60 1.44 -1.02 22.26
N HIS A 61 1.85 -0.94 20.98
CA HIS A 61 1.96 0.32 20.25
C HIS A 61 0.88 0.52 19.20
N VAL A 62 0.54 -0.55 18.48
CA VAL A 62 -0.45 -0.58 17.39
C VAL A 62 -1.26 -1.87 17.50
N HIS A 63 -2.52 -1.87 17.05
CA HIS A 63 -3.41 -3.04 17.11
C HIS A 63 -3.93 -3.39 15.72
N THR A 64 -3.32 -4.40 15.06
CA THR A 64 -3.62 -4.75 13.67
C THR A 64 -3.95 -6.23 13.49
N PRO A 65 -4.96 -6.78 14.19
CA PRO A 65 -5.21 -8.23 14.25
C PRO A 65 -5.49 -8.85 12.87
N ASN A 66 -6.17 -8.12 11.97
CA ASN A 66 -6.47 -8.60 10.62
C ASN A 66 -5.21 -8.68 9.74
N MET A 67 -4.32 -7.68 9.82
CA MET A 67 -3.04 -7.71 9.10
C MET A 67 -2.10 -8.77 9.68
N ASP A 68 -2.10 -8.94 11.00
CA ASP A 68 -1.34 -9.99 11.68
C ASP A 68 -1.81 -11.39 11.26
N SER A 69 -3.13 -11.58 11.12
CA SER A 69 -3.72 -12.82 10.63
C SER A 69 -3.27 -13.14 9.21
N LEU A 70 -3.33 -12.17 8.29
CA LEU A 70 -2.82 -12.32 6.92
C LEU A 70 -1.32 -12.63 6.89
N ALA A 71 -0.54 -11.95 7.74
CA ALA A 71 0.89 -12.20 7.84
C ALA A 71 1.20 -13.58 8.44
N ALA A 72 0.31 -14.14 9.27
CA ALA A 72 0.46 -15.45 9.89
C ALA A 72 0.05 -16.60 8.96
N SER A 73 -1.02 -16.43 8.17
CA SER A 73 -1.52 -17.42 7.22
C SER A 73 -0.85 -17.36 5.85
N GLY A 74 -0.21 -16.23 5.52
CA GLY A 74 0.46 -16.00 4.25
C GLY A 74 1.96 -15.78 4.39
N MET A 75 2.49 -15.00 3.46
CA MET A 75 3.90 -14.63 3.39
C MET A 75 4.07 -13.13 3.54
N ARG A 76 5.01 -12.74 4.42
CA ARG A 76 5.37 -11.34 4.65
C ARG A 76 6.78 -11.08 4.15
N PHE A 77 6.93 -10.08 3.29
CA PHE A 77 8.23 -9.58 2.87
C PHE A 77 8.74 -8.55 3.88
N THR A 78 9.92 -8.79 4.46
CA THR A 78 10.59 -7.85 5.38
C THR A 78 11.35 -6.73 4.67
N ARG A 79 11.55 -6.88 3.35
CA ARG A 79 12.31 -5.97 2.50
C ARG A 79 11.49 -5.64 1.24
N ALA A 80 10.39 -4.92 1.43
CA ALA A 80 9.50 -4.44 0.38
C ALA A 80 9.70 -2.93 0.20
N TYR A 81 10.46 -2.53 -0.82
CA TYR A 81 10.80 -1.12 -1.08
C TYR A 81 9.84 -0.53 -2.11
N THR A 82 9.31 0.67 -1.84
CA THR A 82 8.53 1.43 -2.83
C THR A 82 9.44 1.98 -3.92
N ALA A 83 8.95 2.06 -5.16
CA ALA A 83 9.69 2.66 -6.27
C ALA A 83 9.89 4.17 -6.10
N ASN A 84 9.00 4.82 -5.35
CA ASN A 84 9.07 6.24 -5.01
C ASN A 84 8.31 6.48 -3.70
N PRO A 85 8.84 7.27 -2.74
CA PRO A 85 8.15 7.57 -1.48
C PRO A 85 7.06 8.66 -1.62
N LEU A 86 6.39 8.73 -2.77
CA LEU A 86 5.30 9.66 -3.05
C LEU A 86 4.10 8.95 -3.69
N CYS A 87 2.89 9.38 -3.34
CA CYS A 87 1.63 8.70 -3.61
C CYS A 87 1.40 8.34 -5.09
N ILE A 88 1.30 9.33 -5.99
CA ILE A 88 0.97 9.10 -7.41
C ILE A 88 2.09 8.31 -8.12
N PRO A 89 3.39 8.63 -7.96
CA PRO A 89 4.46 7.83 -8.56
C PRO A 89 4.49 6.37 -8.08
N ALA A 90 4.33 6.14 -6.77
CA ALA A 90 4.31 4.77 -6.21
C ALA A 90 3.15 3.94 -6.75
N ARG A 91 1.94 4.53 -6.79
CA ARG A 91 0.75 3.88 -7.34
C ARG A 91 0.89 3.64 -8.84
N THR A 92 1.41 4.61 -9.59
CA THR A 92 1.70 4.42 -11.02
C THR A 92 2.60 3.21 -11.23
N SER A 93 3.69 3.10 -10.47
CA SER A 93 4.59 1.95 -10.56
C SER A 93 3.93 0.63 -10.21
N MET A 94 3.11 0.59 -9.16
CA MET A 94 2.38 -0.62 -8.77
C MET A 94 1.38 -1.07 -9.85
N PHE A 95 0.70 -0.13 -10.52
CA PHE A 95 -0.37 -0.45 -11.48
C PHE A 95 0.11 -0.62 -12.91
N THR A 96 1.32 -0.18 -13.24
CA THR A 96 1.90 -0.34 -14.60
C THR A 96 3.07 -1.33 -14.64
N GLY A 97 3.67 -1.65 -13.48
CA GLY A 97 4.91 -2.40 -13.40
C GLY A 97 6.14 -1.61 -13.87
N ARG A 98 6.06 -0.28 -13.97
CA ARG A 98 7.12 0.61 -14.49
C ARG A 98 7.69 1.54 -13.44
N PHE A 99 8.96 1.87 -13.53
CA PHE A 99 9.56 2.88 -12.68
C PHE A 99 9.04 4.29 -13.01
N PRO A 100 9.04 5.23 -12.04
CA PRO A 100 8.55 6.60 -12.25
C PRO A 100 9.19 7.33 -13.43
N HIS A 101 10.48 7.08 -13.70
CA HIS A 101 11.19 7.70 -14.83
C HIS A 101 10.78 7.13 -16.19
N GLU A 102 10.26 5.90 -16.26
CA GLU A 102 9.77 5.30 -17.50
C GLU A 102 8.42 5.89 -17.91
N THR A 103 7.56 6.21 -16.92
CA THR A 103 6.22 6.77 -17.15
C THR A 103 6.19 8.30 -17.20
N GLY A 104 7.25 8.96 -16.71
CA GLY A 104 7.33 10.41 -16.55
C GLY A 104 6.67 10.92 -15.26
N ILE A 105 5.93 10.09 -14.54
CA ILE A 105 5.20 10.47 -13.32
C ILE A 105 6.14 10.41 -12.10
N GLN A 106 6.83 11.51 -11.82
CA GLN A 106 7.82 11.61 -10.72
C GLN A 106 7.34 12.42 -9.51
N THR A 107 6.22 13.12 -9.63
CA THR A 107 5.62 13.94 -8.57
C THR A 107 4.12 13.66 -8.42
N ASN A 108 3.45 14.27 -7.44
CA ASN A 108 1.98 14.24 -7.33
C ASN A 108 1.35 15.20 -8.35
N THR A 109 1.50 14.89 -9.63
CA THR A 109 0.97 15.65 -10.76
C THR A 109 -0.48 15.26 -11.09
N THR A 110 -1.18 16.11 -11.83
CA THR A 110 -2.49 15.82 -12.43
C THR A 110 -2.39 15.27 -13.86
N GLU A 111 -1.17 15.21 -14.42
CA GLU A 111 -0.89 14.69 -15.75
C GLU A 111 -1.37 13.23 -15.91
N LYS A 112 -1.80 12.92 -17.14
CA LYS A 112 -2.24 11.58 -17.54
C LYS A 112 -1.16 10.93 -18.40
N ILE A 113 -1.01 9.62 -18.25
CA ILE A 113 -0.13 8.83 -19.11
C ILE A 113 -0.91 8.20 -20.25
N ASP A 114 -0.19 7.84 -21.31
CA ASP A 114 -0.76 7.07 -22.41
C ASP A 114 -1.12 5.65 -21.94
N PRO A 115 -2.42 5.28 -21.91
CA PRO A 115 -2.87 3.98 -21.43
C PRO A 115 -2.54 2.82 -22.39
N VAL A 116 -2.24 3.11 -23.67
CA VAL A 116 -1.80 2.10 -24.63
C VAL A 116 -0.35 1.75 -24.38
N ARG A 117 0.50 2.76 -24.20
CA ARG A 117 1.93 2.58 -23.89
C ARG A 117 2.15 2.01 -22.48
N PHE A 118 1.34 2.42 -21.52
CA PHE A 118 1.41 1.99 -20.13
C PHE A 118 0.07 1.41 -19.68
N PRO A 119 -0.23 0.16 -20.05
CA PRO A 119 -1.48 -0.48 -19.67
C PRO A 119 -1.56 -0.64 -18.15
N CYS A 120 -2.70 -0.24 -17.60
CA CYS A 120 -3.01 -0.42 -16.19
C CYS A 120 -3.24 -1.91 -15.89
N MET A 121 -2.91 -2.34 -14.67
CA MET A 121 -3.22 -3.67 -14.14
C MET A 121 -4.70 -4.02 -14.34
N GLY A 122 -5.62 -3.07 -14.14
CA GLY A 122 -7.05 -3.28 -14.40
C GLY A 122 -7.31 -3.74 -15.84
N ARG A 123 -6.74 -3.05 -16.84
CA ARG A 123 -6.84 -3.40 -18.26
C ARG A 123 -6.34 -4.82 -18.53
N ILE A 124 -5.15 -5.15 -18.00
CA ILE A 124 -4.54 -6.47 -18.18
C ILE A 124 -5.44 -7.59 -17.63
N PHE A 125 -6.02 -7.39 -16.45
CA PHE A 125 -6.91 -8.39 -15.84
C PHE A 125 -8.28 -8.45 -16.54
N LYS A 126 -8.82 -7.31 -16.97
CA LYS A 126 -10.04 -7.23 -17.76
C LYS A 126 -9.91 -8.02 -19.06
N ASP A 127 -8.80 -7.86 -19.77
CA ASP A 127 -8.47 -8.62 -20.99
C ASP A 127 -8.34 -10.12 -20.74
N ALA A 128 -7.89 -10.50 -19.54
CA ALA A 128 -7.82 -11.89 -19.12
C ALA A 128 -9.18 -12.49 -18.68
N GLY A 129 -10.28 -11.73 -18.78
CA GLY A 129 -11.64 -12.18 -18.45
C GLY A 129 -11.98 -12.09 -16.96
N TYR A 130 -11.36 -11.16 -16.23
CA TYR A 130 -11.72 -10.86 -14.85
C TYR A 130 -12.79 -9.76 -14.78
N ASP A 131 -13.66 -9.86 -13.80
CA ASP A 131 -14.46 -8.73 -13.36
C ASP A 131 -13.58 -7.81 -12.50
N THR A 132 -13.63 -6.49 -12.74
CA THR A 132 -12.63 -5.57 -12.17
C THR A 132 -13.27 -4.47 -11.33
N GLY A 133 -12.73 -4.24 -10.13
CA GLY A 133 -13.23 -3.23 -9.20
C GLY A 133 -12.12 -2.47 -8.48
N PHE A 134 -12.27 -1.15 -8.38
CA PHE A 134 -11.40 -0.26 -7.62
C PHE A 134 -12.21 0.53 -6.60
N PHE A 135 -11.80 0.50 -5.34
CA PHE A 135 -12.55 1.08 -4.23
C PHE A 135 -11.63 1.93 -3.37
N GLY A 136 -11.88 3.24 -3.30
CA GLY A 136 -11.20 4.18 -2.43
C GLY A 136 -10.33 5.19 -3.19
N LYS A 137 -9.15 5.51 -2.66
CA LYS A 137 -8.28 6.58 -3.18
C LYS A 137 -7.71 6.19 -4.54
N TRP A 138 -8.11 6.89 -5.60
CA TRP A 138 -7.66 6.67 -6.97
C TRP A 138 -6.17 6.99 -7.13
N HIS A 139 -5.82 8.28 -7.25
CA HIS A 139 -4.42 8.74 -7.38
C HIS A 139 -3.60 7.97 -8.45
N LEU A 140 -4.28 7.50 -9.50
CA LEU A 140 -3.64 6.97 -10.69
C LEU A 140 -3.65 8.01 -11.82
N PRO A 141 -2.63 8.02 -12.69
CA PRO A 141 -2.51 8.95 -13.82
C PRO A 141 -3.38 8.51 -15.01
N TYR A 142 -4.57 7.98 -14.73
CA TYR A 142 -5.62 7.67 -15.70
C TYR A 142 -6.87 8.49 -15.34
N ASP A 143 -7.73 8.72 -16.33
CA ASP A 143 -9.05 9.29 -16.08
C ASP A 143 -9.92 8.24 -15.35
N PRO A 144 -10.39 8.50 -14.12
CA PRO A 144 -11.17 7.54 -13.34
C PRO A 144 -12.54 7.19 -13.96
N THR A 145 -13.01 7.94 -14.96
CA THR A 145 -14.26 7.70 -15.68
C THR A 145 -14.09 6.83 -16.91
N ARG A 146 -12.84 6.54 -17.30
CA ARG A 146 -12.50 5.85 -18.56
C ARG A 146 -12.10 4.40 -18.31
N SER A 147 -13.09 3.59 -17.94
CA SER A 147 -12.90 2.15 -17.71
C SER A 147 -12.36 1.41 -18.93
N ASP A 148 -12.62 1.92 -20.14
CA ASP A 148 -12.03 1.43 -21.38
C ASP A 148 -10.50 1.54 -21.40
N GLN A 149 -9.94 2.57 -20.76
CA GLN A 149 -8.49 2.82 -20.66
C GLN A 149 -7.86 2.04 -19.50
N HIS A 150 -8.38 2.20 -18.28
CA HIS A 150 -7.75 1.65 -17.08
C HIS A 150 -8.22 0.24 -16.73
N GLY A 151 -9.35 -0.21 -17.27
CA GLY A 151 -9.91 -1.56 -17.08
C GLY A 151 -10.41 -1.87 -15.68
N PHE A 152 -11.01 -0.90 -14.99
CA PHE A 152 -11.79 -1.16 -13.77
C PHE A 152 -13.25 -0.85 -14.08
N ASP A 153 -14.09 -1.87 -14.17
CA ASP A 153 -15.52 -1.74 -14.51
C ASP A 153 -16.30 -1.03 -13.41
N VAL A 154 -15.93 -1.30 -12.16
CA VAL A 154 -16.50 -0.65 -10.98
C VAL A 154 -15.43 0.25 -10.36
N ASN A 155 -15.74 1.54 -10.19
CA ASN A 155 -14.85 2.49 -9.52
C ASN A 155 -15.63 3.31 -8.49
N VAL A 156 -15.35 3.10 -7.21
CA VAL A 156 -16.04 3.78 -6.10
C VAL A 156 -15.02 4.54 -5.27
N ALA A 157 -15.00 5.87 -5.37
CA ALA A 157 -14.01 6.69 -4.67
C ALA A 157 -14.45 7.06 -3.24
N LYS A 158 -15.24 8.15 -3.09
CA LYS A 158 -15.48 8.83 -1.80
C LYS A 158 -16.01 7.91 -0.68
N SER A 159 -17.01 7.08 -0.96
CA SER A 159 -17.63 6.19 0.04
C SER A 159 -16.73 5.02 0.47
N ALA A 160 -15.66 4.72 -0.27
CA ALA A 160 -14.73 3.64 0.03
C ALA A 160 -13.38 4.13 0.60
N LEU A 161 -13.20 5.45 0.81
CA LEU A 161 -11.96 6.01 1.37
C LEU A 161 -11.65 5.48 2.78
N TYR A 162 -12.71 5.29 3.58
CA TYR A 162 -12.66 4.91 4.99
C TYR A 162 -13.52 3.67 5.32
N SER A 163 -14.16 3.07 4.32
CA SER A 163 -15.07 1.94 4.52
C SER A 163 -14.75 0.79 3.58
N GLY A 164 -14.67 -0.41 4.14
CA GLY A 164 -14.58 -1.66 3.38
C GLY A 164 -15.93 -2.17 2.86
N ALA A 165 -17.06 -1.50 3.19
CA ALA A 165 -18.38 -1.99 2.81
C ALA A 165 -18.59 -2.10 1.28
N PRO A 166 -18.21 -1.10 0.45
CA PRO A 166 -18.41 -1.18 -1.00
C PRO A 166 -17.64 -2.33 -1.66
N ILE A 167 -16.39 -2.57 -1.25
CA ILE A 167 -15.62 -3.70 -1.77
C ILE A 167 -16.13 -5.04 -1.23
N ALA A 168 -16.58 -5.08 0.03
CA ALA A 168 -17.19 -6.28 0.61
C ALA A 168 -18.47 -6.70 -0.13
N GLU A 169 -19.28 -5.73 -0.56
CA GLU A 169 -20.44 -5.97 -1.43
C GLU A 169 -19.99 -6.54 -2.77
N PHE A 170 -19.01 -5.92 -3.44
CA PHE A 170 -18.48 -6.40 -4.70
C PHE A 170 -17.99 -7.86 -4.61
N ILE A 171 -17.11 -8.19 -3.65
CA ILE A 171 -16.53 -9.55 -3.57
C ILE A 171 -17.53 -10.65 -3.20
N ARG A 172 -18.69 -10.30 -2.63
CA ARG A 172 -19.76 -11.26 -2.28
C ARG A 172 -20.71 -11.56 -3.43
N GLN A 173 -20.65 -10.80 -4.52
CA GLN A 173 -21.51 -11.02 -5.69
C GLN A 173 -21.26 -12.41 -6.28
N GLU A 174 -22.34 -13.13 -6.54
CA GLU A 174 -22.29 -14.34 -7.36
C GLU A 174 -21.83 -13.99 -8.78
N ARG A 175 -20.85 -14.72 -9.28
CA ARG A 175 -20.23 -14.45 -10.58
C ARG A 175 -19.69 -15.72 -11.23
N LYS A 176 -19.63 -15.69 -12.57
CA LYS A 176 -19.00 -16.76 -13.37
C LYS A 176 -17.49 -16.53 -13.54
N ASN A 177 -17.08 -15.27 -13.61
CA ASN A 177 -15.70 -14.88 -13.84
C ASN A 177 -14.95 -14.70 -12.51
N PRO A 178 -13.63 -14.89 -12.46
CA PRO A 178 -12.82 -14.45 -11.33
C PRO A 178 -12.82 -12.93 -11.25
N PHE A 179 -12.46 -12.37 -10.09
CA PHE A 179 -12.37 -10.92 -9.90
C PHE A 179 -10.95 -10.41 -9.58
N LEU A 180 -10.67 -9.19 -10.01
CA LEU A 180 -9.63 -8.32 -9.44
C LEU A 180 -10.32 -7.19 -8.68
N ALA A 181 -10.09 -7.10 -7.38
CA ALA A 181 -10.62 -6.04 -6.53
C ALA A 181 -9.48 -5.30 -5.83
N VAL A 182 -9.51 -3.96 -5.86
CA VAL A 182 -8.54 -3.11 -5.15
C VAL A 182 -9.25 -2.34 -4.05
N ALA A 183 -8.86 -2.56 -2.80
CA ALA A 183 -9.20 -1.72 -1.65
C ALA A 183 -8.08 -0.72 -1.40
N SER A 184 -8.32 0.56 -1.67
CA SER A 184 -7.35 1.65 -1.60
C SER A 184 -7.75 2.63 -0.48
N PHE A 185 -7.36 2.29 0.74
CA PHE A 185 -7.69 3.09 1.92
C PHE A 185 -6.82 4.33 2.07
N VAL A 186 -7.41 5.39 2.63
CA VAL A 186 -6.70 6.65 2.91
C VAL A 186 -5.85 6.53 4.16
N ASN A 187 -6.36 5.98 5.25
CA ASN A 187 -5.58 5.91 6.49
C ASN A 187 -4.37 4.98 6.35
N PRO A 188 -3.25 5.32 7.02
CA PRO A 188 -3.06 6.39 8.01
C PRO A 188 -2.68 7.80 7.46
N HIS A 189 -2.96 8.15 6.19
CA HIS A 189 -2.60 9.45 5.59
C HIS A 189 -3.15 10.68 6.34
N ASN A 190 -4.25 10.55 7.08
CA ASN A 190 -4.79 11.63 7.91
C ASN A 190 -3.80 12.15 8.97
N ILE A 191 -2.66 11.47 9.15
CA ILE A 191 -1.57 11.96 9.99
C ILE A 191 -1.04 13.31 9.51
N CYS A 192 -1.22 13.65 8.23
CA CYS A 192 -0.77 14.93 7.69
C CYS A 192 -1.43 16.13 8.38
N GLU A 193 -2.67 15.99 8.85
CA GLU A 193 -3.46 17.05 9.50
C GLU A 193 -2.96 17.30 10.94
N TRP A 194 -2.50 16.26 11.63
CA TRP A 194 -2.05 16.33 13.02
C TRP A 194 -0.95 17.38 13.31
N PRO A 195 0.19 17.43 12.57
CA PRO A 195 1.22 18.43 12.81
C PRO A 195 0.76 19.85 12.46
N ARG A 196 -0.28 20.00 11.65
CA ARG A 196 -0.90 21.29 11.30
C ARG A 196 -1.92 21.76 12.34
N GLY A 197 -2.19 20.97 13.38
CA GLY A 197 -3.24 21.25 14.36
C GLY A 197 -4.65 21.23 13.76
N GLN A 198 -4.85 20.48 12.67
CA GLN A 198 -6.12 20.41 11.97
C GLN A 198 -6.97 19.23 12.47
N GLU A 199 -8.29 19.36 12.33
CA GLU A 199 -9.21 18.26 12.59
C GLU A 199 -8.92 17.09 11.65
N LEU A 200 -8.90 15.88 12.22
CA LEU A 200 -8.66 14.65 11.47
C LEU A 200 -9.94 14.26 10.74
N PRO A 201 -9.90 14.00 9.41
CA PRO A 201 -11.09 13.60 8.65
C PRO A 201 -11.76 12.31 9.13
N GLY A 202 -11.01 11.44 9.82
CA GLY A 202 -11.50 10.19 10.41
C GLY A 202 -12.10 10.35 11.82
N GLY A 203 -12.18 11.58 12.34
CA GLY A 203 -12.57 11.87 13.71
C GLY A 203 -11.39 11.93 14.69
N PRO A 204 -11.64 12.40 15.92
CA PRO A 204 -10.60 12.57 16.94
C PRO A 204 -10.02 11.23 17.39
N ILE A 205 -8.69 11.20 17.60
CA ILE A 205 -7.94 10.02 18.09
C ILE A 205 -7.56 10.12 19.57
N GLY A 206 -8.03 11.16 20.27
CA GLY A 206 -7.65 11.50 21.62
C GLY A 206 -6.28 12.21 21.72
N GLU A 207 -5.90 12.55 22.94
CA GLU A 207 -4.64 13.23 23.24
C GLU A 207 -3.49 12.24 23.47
N PRO A 208 -2.27 12.55 22.99
CA PRO A 208 -1.12 11.71 23.24
C PRO A 208 -0.81 11.66 24.75
N PRO A 209 -0.38 10.50 25.29
CA PRO A 209 0.08 10.42 26.67
C PRO A 209 1.45 11.12 26.81
N ALA A 210 1.99 11.10 28.04
CA ALA A 210 3.36 11.52 28.29
C ALA A 210 4.35 10.84 27.31
N PRO A 211 5.38 11.54 26.80
CA PRO A 211 6.27 11.03 25.76
C PRO A 211 6.92 9.68 26.07
N GLU A 212 7.22 9.40 27.34
CA GLU A 212 7.83 8.15 27.82
C GLU A 212 6.89 6.95 27.65
N ARG A 213 5.57 7.21 27.61
CA ARG A 213 4.51 6.23 27.35
C ARG A 213 4.16 6.11 25.87
N CYS A 214 4.68 7.00 25.02
CA CYS A 214 4.54 6.90 23.58
C CYS A 214 5.54 5.87 23.00
N PRO A 215 5.30 5.34 21.79
CA PRO A 215 6.26 4.47 21.10
C PRO A 215 7.64 5.14 20.99
N PRO A 216 8.73 4.35 21.02
CA PRO A 216 10.08 4.90 20.87
C PRO A 216 10.29 5.49 19.48
N LEU A 217 11.28 6.38 19.38
CA LEU A 217 11.78 6.82 18.08
C LEU A 217 12.36 5.64 17.31
N ARG A 218 12.31 5.73 15.97
CA ARG A 218 12.96 4.75 15.11
C ARG A 218 14.49 4.86 15.24
N PRO A 219 15.24 3.76 15.09
CA PRO A 219 16.71 3.80 15.18
C PRO A 219 17.38 4.80 14.23
N ASN A 220 16.73 5.11 13.10
CA ASN A 220 17.18 6.07 12.09
C ASN A 220 16.39 7.39 12.12
N SER A 221 15.90 7.82 13.29
CA SER A 221 15.14 9.07 13.42
C SER A 221 15.97 10.33 13.19
N ARG A 222 17.30 10.22 13.34
CA ARG A 222 18.24 11.34 13.15
C ARG A 222 18.81 11.35 11.73
N PRO A 223 19.13 12.54 11.19
CA PRO A 223 19.93 12.64 9.96
C PRO A 223 21.26 11.89 10.12
N PRO A 224 21.82 11.32 9.05
CA PRO A 224 23.12 10.67 9.12
C PRO A 224 24.23 11.68 9.41
N ASP A 225 25.28 11.26 10.13
CA ASP A 225 26.39 12.14 10.55
C ASP A 225 27.12 12.79 9.36
N ASN A 226 27.03 12.19 8.17
CA ASN A 226 27.65 12.65 6.93
C ASN A 226 26.64 13.17 5.90
N GLU A 227 25.51 13.72 6.35
CA GLU A 227 24.52 14.35 5.46
C GLU A 227 25.15 15.52 4.67
N PRO A 228 25.14 15.51 3.33
CA PRO A 228 25.64 16.63 2.53
C PRO A 228 24.83 17.91 2.76
N ASP A 229 25.48 19.08 2.66
CA ASP A 229 24.84 20.39 2.89
C ASP A 229 23.56 20.59 2.06
N ILE A 230 23.55 20.16 0.80
CA ILE A 230 22.37 20.25 -0.06
C ILE A 230 21.20 19.40 0.46
N MET A 231 21.46 18.21 0.99
CA MET A 231 20.44 17.35 1.57
C MET A 231 19.91 17.93 2.89
N ALA A 232 20.80 18.45 3.72
CA ALA A 232 20.42 19.15 4.94
C ALA A 232 19.54 20.38 4.64
N HIS A 233 19.89 21.16 3.61
CA HIS A 233 19.09 22.31 3.17
C HIS A 233 17.71 21.88 2.67
N MET A 234 17.64 20.88 1.78
CA MET A 234 16.37 20.35 1.27
C MET A 234 15.49 19.82 2.42
N ARG A 235 16.06 19.02 3.32
CA ARG A 235 15.33 18.46 4.47
C ARG A 235 14.76 19.56 5.35
N ARG A 236 15.57 20.56 5.74
CA ARG A 236 15.11 21.70 6.55
C ARG A 236 14.02 22.51 5.84
N ALA A 237 14.17 22.75 4.53
CA ALA A 237 13.16 23.46 3.73
C ALA A 237 11.83 22.69 3.68
N TYR A 238 11.86 21.37 3.49
CA TYR A 238 10.65 20.53 3.53
C TYR A 238 9.99 20.52 4.90
N GLN A 239 10.77 20.41 5.98
CA GLN A 239 10.26 20.34 7.35
C GLN A 239 9.76 21.70 7.87
N ALA A 240 10.20 22.81 7.30
CA ALA A 240 9.70 24.15 7.58
C ALA A 240 8.46 24.52 6.74
N HIS A 241 8.10 23.68 5.75
CA HIS A 241 6.98 23.98 4.87
C HIS A 241 5.64 23.89 5.61
N ARG A 242 4.72 24.84 5.37
CA ARG A 242 3.41 24.90 6.03
C ARG A 242 2.54 23.64 5.91
N LEU A 243 2.76 22.84 4.86
CA LEU A 243 2.04 21.57 4.66
C LEU A 243 2.62 20.43 5.52
N PHE A 244 3.88 20.53 5.95
CA PHE A 244 4.59 19.54 6.74
C PHE A 244 5.38 20.22 7.87
N PRO A 245 4.73 20.95 8.79
CA PRO A 245 5.41 21.79 9.79
C PRO A 245 5.96 20.93 10.94
N VAL A 246 7.05 20.20 10.67
CA VAL A 246 7.67 19.25 11.60
C VAL A 246 9.12 19.63 11.94
N GLY A 247 9.62 20.76 11.44
CA GLY A 247 11.01 21.19 11.62
C GLY A 247 11.43 21.42 13.07
N ASP A 248 10.49 21.87 13.90
CA ASP A 248 10.73 22.16 15.32
C ASP A 248 10.28 21.02 16.26
N PHE A 249 9.98 19.83 15.72
CA PHE A 249 9.59 18.70 16.55
C PHE A 249 10.79 18.21 17.37
N SER A 250 10.63 18.24 18.70
CA SER A 250 11.53 17.56 19.62
C SER A 250 11.38 16.03 19.50
N ASP A 251 12.35 15.29 20.06
CA ASP A 251 12.27 13.82 20.19
C ASP A 251 10.94 13.40 20.85
N ASP A 252 10.48 14.13 21.87
CA ASP A 252 9.20 13.88 22.53
C ASP A 252 7.99 14.11 21.62
N LYS A 253 7.99 15.21 20.86
CA LYS A 253 6.92 15.51 19.91
C LYS A 253 6.86 14.46 18.79
N TRP A 254 8.01 13.98 18.34
CA TRP A 254 8.09 12.86 17.39
C TRP A 254 7.50 11.57 17.96
N ARG A 255 7.74 11.25 19.24
CA ARG A 255 7.11 10.09 19.88
C ARG A 255 5.59 10.22 19.94
N GLN A 256 5.08 11.42 20.26
CA GLN A 256 3.65 11.71 20.23
C GLN A 256 3.07 11.65 18.81
N PHE A 257 3.81 12.09 17.80
CA PHE A 257 3.43 11.97 16.39
C PHE A 257 3.32 10.49 15.96
N ILE A 258 4.29 9.65 16.35
CA ILE A 258 4.24 8.19 16.10
C ILE A 258 3.05 7.56 16.84
N TRP A 259 2.79 8.00 18.08
CA TRP A 259 1.60 7.58 18.81
C TRP A 259 0.33 7.90 18.01
N ALA A 260 0.15 9.14 17.57
CA ALA A 260 -1.01 9.61 16.82
C ALA A 260 -1.20 8.82 15.52
N TYR A 261 -0.10 8.62 14.79
CA TYR A 261 -0.06 7.82 13.57
C TYR A 261 -0.60 6.39 13.74
N TYR A 262 -0.30 5.73 14.86
CA TYR A 262 -0.79 4.37 15.14
C TYR A 262 -2.24 4.29 15.62
N ARG A 263 -2.96 5.41 15.75
CA ARG A 263 -4.41 5.45 16.08
C ARG A 263 -5.29 5.73 14.86
N LEU A 264 -4.69 5.93 13.69
CA LEU A 264 -5.38 6.19 12.43
C LEU A 264 -5.74 4.91 11.68
#